data_AF-A0A920FMV5-F1
#
_entry.id   AF-A0A920FMV5-F1
#
_cell.length_a   1.000
_cell.length_b   1.000
_cell.length_c   1.000
_cell.angle_alpha   90.00
_cell.angle_beta   90.00
_cell.angle_gamma   90.00
#
_symmetry.space_group_name_H-M   'P 1'
#
loop_
_entity.id
_entity.type
_entity.pdbx_description
1 polymer ?
#
loop_
_entity_poly.entity_id
_entity_poly.type
_entity_poly.pdbx_seq_one_letter_code
_entity_poly.pdbx_strand_id
1 'polypeptide(L)'
;MTKPVTVLSALILEEQGLLDLETPVENWIPELAGARALTQPNAPLEECIELTHGPSLKQLMTHTSGYSYNSPSGSFLDQALHRKLGGKPNLNLLLSTLEELPWRSHQEPHGVMDWESMSWEWC
;
A
#
# COMPACT_ATOMS: atom_id res chain seq x y z
N MET A 1 19.12 -2.63 3.60
CA MET A 1 19.89 -2.33 2.37
C MET A 1 19.23 -2.78 1.07
N THR A 2 18.20 -3.64 1.09
CA THR A 2 17.51 -4.09 -0.15
C THR A 2 16.62 -3.02 -0.79
N LYS A 3 15.98 -2.15 0.02
CA LYS A 3 15.08 -1.09 -0.46
C LYS A 3 15.76 -0.13 -1.46
N PRO A 4 16.93 0.50 -1.16
CA PRO A 4 17.58 1.39 -2.13
C PRO A 4 17.97 0.71 -3.45
N VAL A 5 18.42 -0.55 -3.41
CA VAL A 5 18.75 -1.32 -4.62
C VAL A 5 17.50 -1.59 -5.46
N THR A 6 16.38 -1.88 -4.81
CA THR A 6 15.09 -2.10 -5.48
C THR A 6 14.60 -0.81 -6.14
N VAL A 7 14.66 0.32 -5.43
CA VAL A 7 14.27 1.63 -5.96
C VAL A 7 15.16 2.03 -7.14
N LEU A 8 16.47 1.87 -7.03
CA LEU A 8 17.38 2.14 -8.13
C LEU A 8 17.05 1.29 -9.38
N SER A 9 16.76 0.01 -9.18
CA SER A 9 16.38 -0.88 -10.28
C SER A 9 15.09 -0.44 -10.96
N ALA A 10 14.10 0.01 -10.18
CA ALA A 10 12.86 0.53 -10.73
C ALA A 10 13.04 1.83 -11.52
N LEU A 11 13.88 2.76 -11.03
CA LEU A 11 14.19 4.01 -11.74
C LEU A 11 14.90 3.74 -13.08
N ILE A 12 15.79 2.74 -13.14
CA ILE A 12 16.43 2.32 -14.40
C ILE A 12 15.39 1.78 -15.39
N LEU A 13 14.41 1.01 -14.92
CA LEU A 13 13.35 0.48 -15.78
C LEU A 13 12.38 1.56 -16.27
N GLU A 14 12.13 2.57 -15.44
CA GLU A 14 11.35 3.76 -15.82
C GLU A 14 12.06 4.58 -16.90
N GLU A 15 13.36 4.83 -16.76
CA GLU A 15 14.17 5.51 -17.78
C GLU A 15 14.15 4.76 -19.12
N GLN A 16 14.06 3.43 -19.09
CA GLN A 16 13.94 2.58 -20.28
C GLN A 16 12.52 2.52 -20.88
N GLY A 17 11.54 3.15 -20.23
CA GLY A 17 10.12 3.10 -20.63
C GLY A 17 9.47 1.73 -20.44
N LEU A 18 10.06 0.85 -19.62
CA LEU A 18 9.55 -0.49 -19.32
C LEU A 18 8.66 -0.52 -18.08
N LEU A 19 8.75 0.51 -17.25
CA LEU A 19 7.98 0.70 -16.03
C LEU A 19 7.48 2.14 -16.00
N ASP A 20 6.31 2.38 -15.43
CA ASP A 20 5.83 3.72 -15.12
C ASP A 20 5.52 3.78 -13.63
N LEU A 21 6.18 4.67 -12.90
CA LEU A 21 6.02 4.76 -11.45
C LEU A 21 4.70 5.41 -11.03
N GLU A 22 4.05 6.17 -11.92
CA GLU A 22 2.74 6.78 -11.66
C GLU A 22 1.58 5.79 -11.90
N THR A 23 1.84 4.72 -12.66
CA THR A 23 0.85 3.70 -12.95
C THR A 23 0.40 2.96 -11.67
N PRO A 24 -0.91 2.68 -11.49
CA PRO A 24 -1.43 1.86 -10.40
C PRO A 24 -0.75 0.50 -10.30
N VAL A 25 -0.43 0.07 -9.08
CA VAL A 25 0.29 -1.18 -8.83
C VAL A 25 -0.43 -2.42 -9.37
N GLU A 26 -1.76 -2.39 -9.41
CA GLU A 26 -2.61 -3.46 -9.93
C GLU A 26 -2.37 -3.79 -11.41
N ASN A 27 -1.83 -2.86 -12.20
CA ASN A 27 -1.46 -3.13 -13.60
C ASN A 27 -0.27 -4.08 -13.71
N TRP A 28 0.57 -4.15 -12.67
CA TRP A 28 1.76 -4.99 -12.61
C TRP A 28 1.57 -6.20 -11.68
N ILE A 29 0.73 -6.05 -10.66
CA ILE A 29 0.45 -7.07 -9.64
C ILE A 29 -1.09 -7.17 -9.49
N PRO A 30 -1.77 -7.93 -10.36
CA PRO A 30 -3.23 -7.97 -10.39
C PRO A 30 -3.85 -8.50 -9.09
N GLU A 31 -3.11 -9.25 -8.28
CA GLU A 31 -3.54 -9.71 -6.95
C GLU A 31 -3.76 -8.56 -5.96
N LEU A 32 -3.29 -7.35 -6.27
CA LEU A 32 -3.50 -6.14 -5.47
C LEU A 32 -4.67 -5.28 -5.96
N ALA A 33 -5.38 -5.72 -7.01
CA ALA A 33 -6.59 -5.06 -7.50
C ALA A 33 -7.75 -5.16 -6.50
N GLY A 34 -8.70 -4.24 -6.57
CA GLY A 34 -9.89 -4.25 -5.69
C GLY A 34 -9.57 -3.95 -4.22
N ALA A 35 -8.50 -3.21 -4.00
CA ALA A 35 -8.05 -2.77 -2.69
C ALA A 35 -9.16 -2.05 -1.91
N ARG A 36 -9.26 -2.34 -0.62
CA ARG A 36 -10.11 -1.61 0.33
C ARG A 36 -9.20 -0.76 1.21
N ALA A 37 -9.62 0.44 1.60
CA ALA A 37 -8.92 1.25 2.58
C ALA A 37 -9.81 1.53 3.79
N LEU A 38 -9.25 1.53 5.00
CA LEU A 38 -9.93 1.95 6.22
C LEU A 38 -10.49 3.38 6.05
N THR A 39 -11.59 3.74 6.68
CA THR A 39 -12.07 5.15 6.67
C THR A 39 -11.18 6.06 7.51
N GLN A 40 -10.59 5.53 8.58
CA GLN A 40 -9.67 6.25 9.45
C GLN A 40 -8.51 5.34 9.88
N PRO A 41 -7.33 5.90 10.23
CA PRO A 41 -6.14 5.13 10.58
C PRO A 41 -6.29 4.12 11.73
N ASN A 42 -7.30 4.29 12.58
CA ASN A 42 -7.60 3.45 13.76
C ASN A 42 -9.03 2.88 13.72
N ALA A 43 -9.74 2.96 12.59
CA ALA A 43 -11.07 2.40 12.46
C ALA A 43 -11.04 0.86 12.54
N PRO A 44 -12.16 0.21 12.93
CA PRO A 44 -12.31 -1.24 12.82
C PRO A 44 -12.08 -1.73 11.37
N LEU A 45 -11.63 -2.98 11.19
CA LEU A 45 -11.34 -3.55 9.86
C LEU A 45 -12.59 -3.65 8.97
N GLU A 46 -13.78 -3.57 9.56
CA GLU A 46 -15.06 -3.59 8.86
C GLU A 46 -15.39 -2.21 8.25
N GLU A 47 -14.81 -1.14 8.78
CA GLU A 47 -15.08 0.23 8.37
C GLU A 47 -14.10 0.68 7.28
N CYS A 48 -14.38 0.21 6.05
CA CYS A 48 -13.54 0.44 4.89
C CYS A 48 -14.33 0.94 3.69
N ILE A 49 -13.66 1.73 2.86
CA ILE A 49 -14.10 2.14 1.53
C ILE A 49 -13.41 1.29 0.47
N GLU A 50 -14.13 0.98 -0.60
CA GLU A 50 -13.52 0.39 -1.80
C GLU A 50 -12.77 1.49 -2.56
N LEU A 51 -11.54 1.18 -2.99
CA LEU A 51 -10.79 2.06 -3.87
C LEU A 51 -11.13 1.74 -5.32
N THR A 52 -11.29 2.77 -6.13
CA THR A 52 -11.46 2.61 -7.59
C THR A 52 -10.20 2.07 -8.25
N HIS A 53 -9.03 2.43 -7.70
CA HIS A 53 -7.70 1.97 -8.12
C HIS A 53 -6.77 1.89 -6.90
N GLY A 54 -5.85 0.93 -6.91
CA GLY A 54 -4.73 0.87 -5.97
C GLY A 54 -3.75 2.04 -6.16
N PRO A 55 -2.83 2.26 -5.21
CA PRO A 55 -1.84 3.32 -5.29
C PRO A 55 -0.80 3.03 -6.37
N SER A 56 -0.08 4.09 -6.73
CA SER A 56 1.01 4.03 -7.70
C SER A 56 2.22 3.24 -7.17
N LEU A 57 3.06 2.75 -8.09
CA LEU A 57 4.35 2.15 -7.74
C LEU A 57 5.26 3.12 -6.98
N LYS A 58 5.24 4.41 -7.32
CA LYS A 58 5.97 5.48 -6.60
C LYS A 58 5.60 5.50 -5.12
N GLN A 59 4.33 5.31 -4.80
CA GLN A 59 3.84 5.36 -3.42
C GLN A 59 4.24 4.12 -2.62
N LEU A 60 4.33 2.97 -3.28
CA LEU A 60 4.89 1.77 -2.67
C LEU A 60 6.37 1.99 -2.29
N MET A 61 7.14 2.60 -3.19
CA MET A 61 8.57 2.87 -2.99
C MET A 61 8.84 3.94 -1.93
N THR A 62 7.94 4.91 -1.78
CA THR A 62 8.05 6.00 -0.79
C THR A 62 7.34 5.69 0.53
N HIS A 63 6.76 4.49 0.69
CA HIS A 63 6.03 4.09 1.90
C HIS A 63 4.80 4.94 2.22
N THR A 64 4.13 5.44 1.18
CA THR A 64 2.90 6.26 1.28
C THR A 64 1.66 5.54 0.75
N SER A 65 1.79 4.28 0.34
CA SER A 65 0.70 3.46 -0.21
C SER A 65 -0.34 2.98 0.82
N GLY A 66 -0.11 3.15 2.12
CA GLY A 66 -1.03 2.69 3.16
C GLY A 66 -0.88 1.21 3.54
N TYR A 67 0.10 0.50 2.98
CA TYR A 67 0.41 -0.87 3.39
C TYR A 67 1.10 -0.94 4.75
N SER A 68 0.89 -2.08 5.40
CA SER A 68 1.35 -2.38 6.76
C SER A 68 2.52 -3.39 6.75
N TYR A 69 3.33 -3.37 7.82
CA TYR A 69 4.62 -4.05 7.94
C TYR A 69 4.63 -5.33 8.78
N ASN A 70 3.45 -5.91 9.07
CA ASN A 70 3.33 -7.20 9.76
C ASN A 70 4.04 -7.21 11.13
N SER A 71 3.96 -6.09 11.86
CA SER A 71 4.68 -5.88 13.11
C SER A 71 3.78 -6.16 14.33
N PRO A 72 4.23 -6.99 15.31
CA PRO A 72 3.45 -7.28 16.52
C PRO A 72 3.26 -6.07 17.44
N SER A 73 4.10 -5.05 17.31
CA SER A 73 4.05 -3.81 18.08
C SER A 73 3.70 -2.58 17.24
N GLY A 74 3.24 -2.78 16.00
CA GLY A 74 2.87 -1.69 15.09
C GLY A 74 1.44 -1.15 15.33
N SER A 75 0.93 -0.44 14.32
CA SER A 75 -0.46 0.04 14.27
C SER A 75 -1.49 -1.09 14.37
N PHE A 76 -2.76 -0.75 14.54
CA PHE A 76 -3.85 -1.73 14.56
C PHE A 76 -3.82 -2.65 13.34
N LEU A 77 -3.54 -2.10 12.16
CA LEU A 77 -3.40 -2.85 10.93
C LEU A 77 -2.15 -3.76 10.93
N ASP A 78 -1.01 -3.30 11.47
CA ASP A 78 0.20 -4.12 11.63
C ASP A 78 -0.03 -5.32 12.53
N GLN A 79 -0.77 -5.14 13.62
CA GLN A 79 -1.09 -6.21 14.55
C GLN A 79 -2.13 -7.19 13.96
N ALA A 80 -3.07 -6.70 13.15
CA ALA A 80 -4.03 -7.53 12.43
C ALA A 80 -3.32 -8.38 11.36
N LEU A 81 -2.43 -7.76 10.59
CA LEU A 81 -1.57 -8.41 9.61
C LEU A 81 -0.68 -9.46 10.29
N HIS A 82 -0.05 -9.11 11.42
CA HIS A 82 0.76 -10.03 12.25
C HIS A 82 0.01 -11.26 12.74
N ARG A 83 -1.24 -11.08 13.17
CA ARG A 83 -2.10 -12.19 13.59
C ARG A 83 -2.45 -13.14 12.45
N LYS A 84 -2.66 -12.63 11.23
CA LYS A 84 -3.00 -13.45 10.05
C LYS A 84 -1.79 -14.15 9.42
N LEU A 85 -0.64 -13.45 9.30
CA LEU A 85 0.56 -13.95 8.62
C LEU A 85 1.54 -14.72 9.51
N GLY A 86 1.52 -14.46 10.82
CA GLY A 86 2.55 -14.98 11.74
C GLY A 86 3.94 -14.38 11.49
N GLY A 87 4.97 -15.00 12.09
CA GLY A 87 6.32 -14.41 12.20
C GLY A 87 7.22 -14.51 10.96
N LYS A 88 6.91 -15.36 9.97
CA LYS A 88 7.72 -15.54 8.74
C LYS A 88 6.85 -15.97 7.55
N PRO A 89 6.16 -15.02 6.90
CA PRO A 89 5.34 -15.36 5.75
C PRO A 89 6.18 -15.58 4.48
N ASN A 90 5.75 -16.51 3.64
CA ASN A 90 6.21 -16.59 2.25
C ASN A 90 5.41 -15.60 1.38
N LEU A 91 5.89 -15.29 0.17
CA LEU A 91 5.29 -14.26 -0.69
C LEU A 91 3.81 -14.55 -1.01
N ASN A 92 3.46 -15.80 -1.30
CA ASN A 92 2.08 -16.16 -1.65
C ASN A 92 1.12 -15.98 -0.46
N LEU A 93 1.59 -16.28 0.76
CA LEU A 93 0.83 -16.03 1.98
C LEU A 93 0.65 -14.52 2.21
N LEU A 94 1.68 -13.71 1.94
CA LEU A 94 1.59 -12.25 2.01
C LEU A 94 0.56 -11.71 1.03
N LEU A 95 0.61 -12.13 -0.25
CA LEU A 95 -0.30 -11.66 -1.28
C LEU A 95 -1.77 -11.99 -0.95
N SER A 96 -2.07 -13.24 -0.62
CA SER A 96 -3.44 -13.64 -0.22
C SER A 96 -3.95 -12.91 1.02
N THR A 97 -3.07 -12.59 1.97
CA THR A 97 -3.47 -11.84 3.17
C THR A 97 -3.72 -10.36 2.87
N LEU A 98 -2.95 -9.77 1.95
CA LEU A 98 -3.15 -8.39 1.50
C LEU A 98 -4.42 -8.22 0.67
N GLU A 99 -4.85 -9.26 -0.03
CA GLU A 99 -6.15 -9.29 -0.73
C GLU A 99 -7.32 -9.23 0.28
N GLU A 100 -7.18 -9.91 1.43
CA GLU A 100 -8.23 -9.95 2.46
C GLU A 100 -8.30 -8.70 3.36
N LEU A 101 -7.18 -8.01 3.57
CA LEU A 101 -7.08 -6.94 4.56
C LEU A 101 -7.25 -5.55 3.94
N PRO A 102 -8.00 -4.65 4.60
CA PRO A 102 -8.08 -3.27 4.18
C PRO A 102 -6.78 -2.52 4.50
N TRP A 103 -6.42 -1.64 3.59
CA TRP A 103 -5.24 -0.79 3.60
C TRP A 103 -5.48 0.37 4.55
N ARG A 104 -4.43 0.97 5.09
CA ARG A 104 -4.60 2.12 5.97
C ARG A 104 -4.90 3.36 5.14
N SER A 105 -6.02 4.04 5.39
CA SER A 105 -6.17 5.40 4.88
C SER A 105 -5.32 6.38 5.68
N HIS A 106 -4.81 7.38 4.99
CA HIS A 106 -4.41 8.64 5.58
C HIS A 106 -5.39 9.70 5.07
N GLN A 107 -6.62 9.71 5.61
CA GLN A 107 -7.59 10.77 5.31
C GLN A 107 -7.62 11.81 6.44
N GLU A 108 -7.37 13.07 6.10
CA GLU A 108 -8.10 14.18 6.71
C GLU A 108 -9.57 14.11 6.23
N PRO A 109 -10.53 14.53 7.07
CA PRO A 109 -11.94 14.44 6.71
C PRO A 109 -12.21 15.33 5.50
N HIS A 110 -13.22 14.97 4.69
CA HIS A 110 -13.81 15.71 3.55
C HIS A 110 -13.45 15.16 2.15
N GLY A 111 -14.34 14.28 1.65
CA GLY A 111 -14.88 14.29 0.28
C GLY A 111 -13.96 13.99 -0.90
N VAL A 112 -14.17 12.83 -1.54
CA VAL A 112 -13.80 12.45 -2.92
C VAL A 112 -12.44 13.01 -3.38
N MET A 113 -11.35 12.28 -3.11
CA MET A 113 -10.00 12.71 -3.47
C MET A 113 -9.62 12.30 -4.89
N ASP A 114 -9.24 13.31 -5.67
CA ASP A 114 -8.35 13.22 -6.81
C ASP A 114 -6.90 13.29 -6.34
N TRP A 115 -6.10 12.29 -6.72
CA TRP A 115 -4.78 11.97 -6.22
C TRP A 115 -3.70 12.98 -6.63
N GLU A 116 -3.97 13.79 -7.68
CA GLU A 116 -3.04 14.78 -8.23
C GLU A 116 -2.86 16.04 -7.35
N SER A 117 -3.66 16.21 -6.29
CA SER A 117 -3.81 17.51 -5.61
C SER A 117 -3.08 17.68 -4.27
N MET A 118 -2.29 16.71 -3.78
CA MET A 118 -1.59 16.86 -2.50
C MET A 118 -0.14 17.39 -2.63
N SER A 119 0.12 18.56 -2.03
CA SER A 119 1.46 19.00 -1.63
C SER A 119 1.81 18.43 -0.25
N TRP A 120 2.96 17.77 -0.14
CA TRP A 120 3.37 17.04 1.07
C TRP A 120 4.51 17.75 1.80
N GLU A 121 4.19 18.56 2.81
CA GLU A 121 5.19 18.96 3.80
C GLU A 121 5.24 17.92 4.93
N TRP A 122 6.47 17.52 5.24
CA TRP A 122 6.94 16.72 6.39
C TRP A 122 6.82 15.19 6.29
N CYS A 123 7.98 14.60 5.97
CA CYS A 123 8.55 13.47 6.71
C CYS A 123 9.72 13.99 7.55
#